data_AF-A0AAX2GG04-F1
#
_entry.id   AF-A0AAX2GG04-F1
#
_cell.length_a   1.000
_cell.length_b   1.000
_cell.length_c   1.000
_cell.angle_alpha   90.00
_cell.angle_beta   90.00
_cell.angle_gamma   90.00
#
_symmetry.space_group_name_H-M   'P 1'
#
loop_
_entity.id
_entity.type
_entity.pdbx_description
1 polymer ?
#
loop_
_entity_poly.entity_id
_entity_poly.type
_entity_poly.pdbx_seq_one_letter_code
_entity_poly.pdbx_strand_id
1 'polypeptide(L)' 'MEDVNVKIDSLKSEQKEIMRDIRNLETRIIMNEKDITTINKELEKISTNTSWILRIIISTIIIAVLGLILRGTI' A
#
# COMPACT_ATOMS: atom_id res chain seq x y z
N MET A 1 32.46 19.27 39.68
CA MET A 1 32.98 18.03 39.05
C MET A 1 31.93 16.92 39.18
N GLU A 2 31.45 16.61 40.39
CA GLU A 2 30.37 15.63 40.65
C GLU A 2 29.11 15.86 39.78
N ASP A 3 28.52 17.07 39.80
CA ASP A 3 27.29 17.39 39.04
C ASP A 3 27.44 17.23 37.52
N VAL A 4 28.64 17.48 37.00
CA VAL A 4 28.94 17.34 35.57
C VAL A 4 28.95 15.87 35.19
N ASN A 5 29.52 15.00 36.03
CA ASN A 5 29.53 13.55 35.80
C ASN A 5 28.11 12.97 35.85
N VAL A 6 27.30 13.39 36.82
CA VAL A 6 25.88 12.98 36.91
C VAL A 6 25.11 13.36 35.65
N LYS A 7 25.33 14.58 35.13
CA LYS A 7 24.68 15.04 33.91
C LYS A 7 25.17 14.29 32.66
N ILE A 8 26.44 13.91 32.61
CA ILE A 8 26.98 13.06 31.53
C ILE A 8 26.31 11.69 31.54
N ASP A 9 26.11 11.09 32.71
CA ASP A 9 25.49 9.78 32.82
C ASP A 9 23.99 9.81 32.48
N SER A 10 23.27 10.88 32.85
CA SER A 10 21.88 11.07 32.42
C SER A 10 21.77 11.19 30.91
N LEU A 11 22.64 12.00 30.27
CA LEU A 11 22.67 12.16 28.82
C LEU A 11 23.00 10.86 28.08
N LYS A 12 23.91 10.03 28.61
CA LYS A 12 24.19 8.70 28.04
C LYS A 12 22.97 7.78 28.11
N SER A 13 22.22 7.83 29.21
CA SER A 13 20.99 7.04 29.36
C SER A 13 19.93 7.48 28.35
N GLU A 14 19.71 8.80 28.23
CA GLU A 14 18.79 9.37 27.23
C GLU A 14 19.21 9.02 25.81
N GLN A 15 20.50 9.10 25.48
CA GLN A 15 21.02 8.72 24.18
C GLN A 15 20.74 7.24 23.87
N LYS A 16 20.91 6.35 24.85
CA LYS A 16 20.62 4.92 24.69
C LYS A 16 19.13 4.67 24.46
N GLU A 17 18.26 5.41 25.12
CA GLU A 17 16.81 5.34 24.91
C GLU A 17 16.43 5.82 23.50
N ILE A 18 16.97 6.96 23.07
CA ILE A 18 16.78 7.51 21.72
C ILE A 18 17.24 6.50 20.67
N MET A 19 18.40 5.86 20.84
CA MET A 19 18.87 4.82 19.91
C MET A 19 17.92 3.62 19.84
N ARG A 20 17.33 3.23 20.96
CA ARG A 20 16.34 2.14 20.99
C ARG A 20 15.08 2.54 20.23
N ASP A 21 14.60 3.76 20.43
CA ASP A 21 13.40 4.26 19.76
C ASP A 21 13.62 4.43 18.26
N ILE A 22 14.79 4.90 17.83
CA ILE A 22 15.19 4.94 16.41
C ILE A 22 15.12 3.54 15.80
N ARG A 23 15.67 2.53 16.45
CA ARG A 23 15.64 1.15 15.94
C ARG A 23 14.22 0.59 15.84
N ASN A 24 13.35 0.95 16.79
CA ASN A 24 11.93 0.59 16.73
C ASN A 24 11.23 1.29 15.56
N LEU A 25 11.54 2.56 15.30
CA LEU A 25 11.02 3.32 14.15
C LEU A 25 11.49 2.73 12.83
N GLU A 26 12.78 2.40 12.69
CA GLU A 26 13.33 1.72 11.50
C GLU A 26 12.59 0.42 11.22
N THR A 27 12.35 -0.40 12.25
CA THR A 27 11.60 -1.66 12.10
C THR A 27 10.17 -1.41 11.58
N ARG A 28 9.49 -0.38 12.11
CA ARG A 28 8.14 0.00 11.65
C ARG A 28 8.15 0.56 10.23
N ILE A 29 9.16 1.33 9.85
CA ILE A 29 9.31 1.85 8.49
C ILE A 29 9.49 0.69 7.50
N ILE A 30 10.36 -0.28 7.80
CA ILE A 30 10.57 -1.46 6.95
C ILE A 30 9.26 -2.26 6.78
N MET A 31 8.49 -2.44 7.86
CA MET A 31 7.18 -3.08 7.77
C MET A 31 6.22 -2.28 6.89
N ASN A 32 6.15 -0.96 7.06
CA ASN A 32 5.30 -0.09 6.24
C ASN A 32 5.70 -0.13 4.76
N GLU A 33 7.00 -0.15 4.43
CA GLU A 33 7.47 -0.29 3.05
C GLU A 33 7.02 -1.62 2.41
N LYS A 34 7.06 -2.70 3.20
CA LYS A 34 6.57 -4.01 2.77
C LYS A 34 5.05 -4.01 2.55
N ASP A 35 4.31 -3.36 3.44
CA ASP A 35 2.85 -3.24 3.33
C ASP A 35 2.47 -2.42 2.10
N ILE A 36 3.14 -1.28 1.84
CA ILE A 36 2.95 -0.46 0.62
C ILE A 36 3.22 -1.30 -0.64
N THR A 37 4.30 -2.09 -0.64
CA THR A 37 4.63 -2.97 -1.77
C THR A 37 3.53 -4.02 -2.01
N THR A 38 2.93 -4.53 -0.93
CA THR A 38 1.84 -5.51 -1.02
C THR A 38 0.56 -4.85 -1.54
N ILE A 39 0.21 -3.67 -1.03
CA ILE A 39 -0.93 -2.87 -1.51
C ILE A 39 -0.80 -2.59 -3.00
N ASN A 40 0.38 -2.19 -3.49
CA ASN A 40 0.59 -1.94 -4.92
C ASN A 40 0.32 -3.18 -5.78
N LYS A 41 0.76 -4.36 -5.35
CA LYS A 41 0.48 -5.63 -6.05
C LYS A 41 -1.01 -5.97 -6.06
N GLU A 42 -1.72 -5.72 -4.97
CA GLU A 42 -3.17 -5.93 -4.92
C GLU A 42 -3.91 -4.95 -5.82
N LEU A 43 -3.48 -3.68 -5.86
CA LEU A 43 -4.03 -2.67 -6.76
C LEU A 43 -3.81 -3.04 -8.24
N GLU A 44 -2.65 -3.58 -8.62
CA GLU A 44 -2.41 -4.08 -9.98
C GLU A 44 -3.35 -5.22 -10.37
N LYS A 45 -3.60 -6.16 -9.45
CA LYS A 45 -4.57 -7.24 -9.66
C LYS A 45 -5.99 -6.70 -9.82
N ILE A 46 -6.39 -5.76 -8.96
CA ILE A 46 -7.69 -5.10 -9.05
C ILE A 46 -7.82 -4.37 -10.40
N SER A 47 -6.82 -3.59 -10.79
CA SER A 47 -6.78 -2.87 -12.07
C SER A 47 -6.91 -3.80 -13.27
N THR A 48 -6.21 -4.93 -13.23
CA THR A 48 -6.33 -5.96 -14.27
C THR A 48 -7.75 -6.51 -14.31
N ASN A 49 -8.29 -6.94 -13.17
CA ASN A 49 -9.64 -7.50 -13.09
C ASN A 49 -10.71 -6.50 -13.56
N THR A 50 -10.63 -5.23 -13.17
CA THR A 50 -11.58 -4.19 -13.59
C THR A 50 -11.48 -3.89 -15.09
N SER A 51 -10.27 -3.93 -15.67
CA SER A 51 -10.09 -3.83 -17.13
C SER A 51 -10.75 -5.00 -17.88
N TRP A 52 -10.64 -6.22 -17.38
CA TRP A 52 -11.32 -7.40 -17.94
C TRP A 52 -12.84 -7.29 -17.81
N ILE A 53 -13.36 -6.86 -16.67
CA ILE A 53 -14.80 -6.64 -16.44
C ILE A 53 -15.34 -5.62 -17.44
N LEU A 54 -14.64 -4.50 -17.66
CA LEU A 54 -15.03 -3.49 -18.62
C LEU A 54 -15.18 -4.06 -20.04
N ARG A 55 -14.23 -4.92 -20.47
CA ARG A 55 -14.30 -5.59 -21.78
C ARG A 55 -15.53 -6.47 -21.89
N ILE A 56 -15.84 -7.28 -20.87
CA ILE A 56 -17.01 -8.16 -20.85
C ILE A 56 -18.31 -7.35 -20.96
N ILE A 57 -18.41 -6.25 -20.22
CA ILE A 57 -19.59 -5.37 -20.27
C ILE A 57 -19.77 -4.83 -21.69
N ILE A 58 -18.71 -4.29 -22.30
CA ILE A 58 -18.75 -3.76 -23.68
C ILE A 58 -19.14 -4.86 -24.67
N SER A 59 -18.52 -6.03 -24.60
CA SER A 59 -18.85 -7.16 -25.48
C SER A 59 -20.31 -7.61 -25.34
N THR A 60 -20.82 -7.66 -24.11
CA THR A 60 -22.21 -8.03 -23.84
C THR A 60 -23.18 -7.02 -24.46
N ILE A 61 -22.91 -5.72 -24.31
CA ILE A 61 -23.71 -4.65 -24.91
C ILE A 61 -23.69 -4.75 -26.44
N ILE A 62 -22.51 -4.95 -27.04
CA ILE A 62 -22.38 -5.09 -28.51
C ILE A 62 -23.18 -6.29 -29.02
N ILE A 63 -23.04 -7.45 -28.38
CA ILE A 63 -23.76 -8.68 -28.77
C ILE A 63 -25.27 -8.48 -28.64
N ALA A 64 -25.74 -7.82 -27.57
CA ALA A 64 -27.15 -7.53 -27.39
C ALA A 64 -27.70 -6.65 -28.51
N VAL A 65 -26.99 -5.57 -28.85
CA VAL A 65 -27.39 -4.65 -29.95
C VAL A 65 -27.37 -5.38 -31.30
N LEU A 66 -26.31 -6.13 -31.62
CA LEU A 66 -26.24 -6.91 -32.87
C LEU A 66 -27.37 -7.94 -32.96
N GLY A 67 -27.72 -8.59 -31.85
CA GLY A 67 -28.83 -9.53 -31.80
C GLY A 67 -30.19 -8.89 -32.12
N LEU A 68 -30.41 -7.64 -31.68
CA LEU A 68 -31.63 -6.90 -32.01
C LEU A 68 -31.68 -6.49 -33.48
N ILE A 69 -30.55 -6.07 -34.06
CA ILE A 69 -30.44 -5.72 -35.48
C ILE A 69 -30.69 -6.96 -36.36
N LEU A 70 -30.05 -8.09 -36.05
CA LEU A 70 -30.19 -9.32 -36.84
C LEU A 70 -31.61 -9.91 -36.82
N ARG A 71 -32.39 -9.65 -35.76
CA ARG A 71 -33.78 -10.09 -35.64
C ARG A 71 -34.78 -9.14 -36.31
N GLY A 72 -34.32 -8.01 -36.87
CA GLY A 72 -35.19 -6.99 -37.46
C GLY A 72 -36.13 -6.33 -36.44
N THR A 73 -35.81 -6.43 -35.15
CA THR A 73 -36.57 -5.79 -34.06
C THR A 73 -36.32 -4.28 -33.97
N ILE A 74 -35.16 -3.84 -34.45
CA ILE A 74 -34.76 -2.45 -34.67
C ILE A 74 -34.16 -2.36 -36.07
#